data_AF-A0A6C0F6C3-F1
#
_entry.id   AF-A0A6C0F6C3-F1
#
_cell.length_a   1.000
_cell.length_b   1.000
_cell.length_c   1.000
_cell.angle_alpha   90.00
_cell.angle_beta   90.00
_cell.angle_gamma   90.00
#
_symmetry.space_group_name_H-M   'P 1'
#
loop_
_entity.id
_entity.type
_entity.pdbx_description
1 polymer ?
#
loop_
_entity_poly.entity_id
_entity_poly.type
_entity_poly.pdbx_seq_one_letter_code
_entity_poly.pdbx_strand_id
1 'polypeptide(L)'
;MEFHNNLNAFIKLQLKTGEDIIDNVVDDLCELFEQTLKSEELKKTMKKKYLDTSYTKVKPKKDPNRIKRPKTSFFFFCDANRQKVVSENPEKNVGEIAKILGKMWRELSPKDKKPFIQLNEKDIERYEDQKTSYDSREFHVKEEFE
;
A
#
# COMPACT_ATOMS: atom_id res chain seq x y z
N MET A 1 46.10 -62.65 -6.79
CA MET A 1 44.74 -62.07 -6.91
C MET A 1 44.26 -61.40 -5.61
N GLU A 2 44.76 -61.80 -4.43
CA GLU A 2 44.28 -61.29 -3.13
C GLU A 2 44.69 -59.83 -2.81
N PHE A 3 45.89 -59.39 -3.19
CA PHE A 3 46.37 -58.02 -2.91
C PHE A 3 45.52 -56.94 -3.59
N HIS A 4 45.14 -57.14 -4.85
CA HIS A 4 44.31 -56.18 -5.59
C HIS A 4 42.88 -56.11 -5.05
N ASN A 5 42.34 -57.23 -4.58
CA ASN A 5 41.04 -57.26 -3.92
C ASN A 5 41.07 -56.53 -2.57
N ASN A 6 42.14 -56.69 -1.78
CA ASN A 6 42.32 -55.97 -0.52
C ASN A 6 42.59 -54.48 -0.71
N LEU A 7 43.35 -54.08 -1.73
CA LEU A 7 43.58 -52.67 -2.06
C LEU A 7 42.29 -51.98 -2.53
N ASN A 8 41.51 -52.65 -3.39
CA ASN A 8 40.19 -52.14 -3.81
C ASN A 8 39.21 -52.06 -2.64
N ALA A 9 39.24 -53.01 -1.70
CA ALA A 9 38.43 -52.94 -0.49
C ALA A 9 38.86 -51.78 0.43
N PHE A 10 40.17 -51.55 0.58
CA PHE A 10 40.70 -50.45 1.38
C PHE A 10 40.37 -49.07 0.76
N ILE A 11 40.54 -48.91 -0.55
CA ILE A 11 40.16 -47.67 -1.25
C ILE A 11 38.66 -47.43 -1.14
N LYS A 12 37.82 -48.46 -1.31
CA LYS A 12 36.36 -48.35 -1.10
C LYS A 12 36.01 -47.97 0.34
N LEU A 13 36.72 -48.51 1.33
CA LEU A 13 36.52 -48.16 2.73
C LEU A 13 36.91 -46.70 3.01
N GLN A 14 38.04 -46.24 2.48
CA GLN A 14 38.49 -44.84 2.62
C GLN A 14 37.56 -43.85 1.89
N LEU A 15 37.05 -44.21 0.71
CA LEU A 15 36.07 -43.41 -0.02
C LEU A 15 34.73 -43.37 0.72
N LYS A 16 34.27 -44.50 1.26
CA LYS A 16 33.05 -44.58 2.07
C LYS A 16 33.17 -43.71 3.33
N THR A 17 34.29 -43.77 4.04
CA THR A 17 34.53 -42.87 5.18
C THR A 17 34.58 -41.40 4.78
N GLY A 18 34.99 -41.08 3.55
CA GLY A 18 34.98 -39.72 3.01
C GLY A 18 33.57 -39.21 2.68
N GLU A 19 32.74 -40.05 2.07
CA GLU A 19 31.31 -39.75 1.82
C GLU A 19 30.57 -39.55 3.15
N ASP A 20 30.78 -40.44 4.12
CA ASP A 20 30.17 -40.34 5.45
C ASP A 20 30.56 -39.01 6.15
N ILE A 21 31.81 -38.54 5.99
CA ILE A 21 32.24 -37.24 6.56
C ILE A 21 31.52 -36.08 5.88
N ILE A 22 31.38 -36.11 4.55
CA ILE A 22 30.70 -35.05 3.80
C ILE A 22 29.23 -34.99 4.21
N ASP A 23 28.56 -36.14 4.31
CA ASP A 23 27.15 -36.21 4.70
C ASP A 23 26.93 -35.65 6.12
N ASN A 24 27.80 -36.01 7.08
CA ASN A 24 27.72 -35.45 8.44
C ASN A 24 27.92 -33.92 8.46
N VAL A 25 28.85 -33.38 7.68
CA VAL A 25 29.08 -31.93 7.60
C VAL A 25 27.89 -31.21 6.95
N VAL A 26 27.27 -31.83 5.94
CA VAL A 26 26.07 -31.30 5.29
C VAL A 26 24.89 -31.31 6.26
N ASP A 27 24.72 -32.38 7.03
CA ASP A 27 23.68 -32.50 8.05
C ASP A 27 23.87 -31.46 9.17
N ASP A 28 25.09 -31.28 9.69
CA ASP A 28 25.41 -30.26 10.70
C ASP A 28 25.13 -28.83 10.19
N LEU A 29 25.47 -28.55 8.93
CA LEU A 29 25.18 -27.25 8.31
C LEU A 29 23.68 -27.03 8.10
N CYS A 30 22.94 -28.08 7.73
CA CYS A 30 21.49 -28.05 7.61
C CYS A 30 20.83 -27.79 8.97
N GLU A 31 21.28 -28.47 10.03
CA GLU A 31 20.78 -28.24 11.40
C GLU A 31 21.07 -26.81 11.89
N LEU A 32 22.28 -26.30 11.67
CA LEU A 32 22.65 -24.93 12.03
C LEU A 32 21.81 -23.90 11.27
N PHE A 33 21.54 -24.16 9.99
CA PHE A 33 20.67 -23.30 9.18
C PHE A 33 19.22 -23.35 9.67
N GLU A 34 18.70 -24.53 10.02
CA GLU A 34 17.37 -24.68 10.60
C GLU A 34 17.23 -23.99 11.96
N GLN A 35 18.23 -24.09 12.83
CA GLN A 35 18.25 -23.39 14.12
C GLN A 35 18.23 -21.87 13.92
N THR A 36 19.01 -21.38 12.95
CA THR A 36 19.03 -19.96 12.55
C THR A 36 17.66 -19.51 12.02
N LEU A 37 17.01 -20.33 11.20
CA LEU A 37 15.66 -20.08 10.71
C LEU A 37 14.59 -20.21 11.80
N LYS A 38 14.81 -20.97 12.87
CA LYS A 38 13.85 -21.10 14.00
C LYS A 38 13.97 -19.96 15.02
N SER A 39 15.06 -19.16 14.97
CA SER A 39 15.24 -17.99 15.85
C SER A 39 14.17 -16.92 15.61
N GLU A 40 13.21 -16.82 16.54
CA GLU A 40 12.14 -15.82 16.53
C GLU A 40 12.67 -14.38 16.56
N GLU A 41 13.80 -14.15 17.23
CA GLU A 41 14.42 -12.84 17.34
C GLU A 41 15.01 -12.38 16.00
N LEU A 42 15.65 -13.29 15.25
CA LEU A 42 16.15 -13.01 13.90
C LEU A 42 15.00 -12.82 12.90
N LYS A 43 13.95 -13.65 12.97
CA LYS A 43 12.74 -13.44 12.16
C LYS A 43 12.08 -12.10 12.43
N LYS A 44 11.97 -11.70 13.70
CA LYS A 44 11.35 -10.44 14.12
C LYS A 44 12.17 -9.24 13.66
N THR A 45 13.49 -9.30 13.75
CA THR A 45 14.38 -8.24 13.24
C THR A 45 14.37 -8.15 11.72
N MET A 46 14.40 -9.28 10.99
CA MET A 46 14.28 -9.28 9.53
C MET A 46 12.90 -8.79 9.05
N LYS A 47 11.80 -9.21 9.69
CA LYS A 47 10.45 -8.68 9.39
C LYS A 47 10.36 -7.19 9.66
N LYS A 48 10.95 -6.69 10.75
CA LYS A 48 11.00 -5.25 11.03
C LYS A 48 11.87 -4.49 10.02
N LYS A 49 12.97 -5.06 9.55
CA LYS A 49 13.90 -4.39 8.64
C LYS A 49 13.40 -4.35 7.19
N TYR A 50 12.73 -5.41 6.74
CA TYR A 50 12.37 -5.59 5.33
C TYR A 50 10.86 -5.65 5.06
N LEU A 51 10.04 -5.97 6.06
CA LEU A 51 8.59 -6.16 5.94
C LEU A 51 7.78 -5.12 6.73
N ASP A 52 8.43 -4.19 7.44
CA ASP A 52 7.77 -3.11 8.17
C ASP A 52 7.12 -2.14 7.17
N THR A 53 5.86 -2.45 6.89
CA THR A 53 4.96 -1.73 6.00
C THR A 53 4.46 -0.43 6.65
N SER A 54 4.91 -0.09 7.87
CA SER A 54 4.65 1.25 8.42
C SER A 54 5.27 2.36 7.58
N TYR A 55 6.33 2.06 6.80
CA TYR A 55 6.98 3.03 5.92
C TYR A 55 6.57 2.91 4.44
N THR A 56 6.10 1.74 3.97
CA THR A 56 5.57 1.62 2.61
C THR A 56 4.14 2.17 2.61
N LYS A 57 4.01 3.44 2.21
CA LYS A 57 2.75 4.14 1.87
C LYS A 57 2.00 3.49 0.70
N VAL A 58 1.87 2.17 0.65
CA VAL A 58 0.99 1.50 -0.29
C VAL A 58 -0.42 1.68 0.26
N LYS A 59 -1.00 2.85 -0.04
CA LYS A 59 -2.42 3.10 0.25
C LYS A 59 -3.21 2.01 -0.49
N PRO A 60 -4.13 1.30 0.18
CA PRO A 60 -4.99 0.35 -0.50
C PRO A 60 -5.68 1.07 -1.67
N LYS A 61 -5.79 0.39 -2.82
CA LYS A 61 -6.52 0.92 -3.97
C LYS A 61 -7.94 1.25 -3.51
N LYS A 62 -8.38 2.49 -3.71
CA LYS A 62 -9.74 2.90 -3.34
C LYS A 62 -10.74 2.05 -4.13
N ASP A 63 -11.75 1.52 -3.45
CA ASP A 63 -12.81 0.72 -4.08
C ASP A 63 -13.46 1.52 -5.21
N PRO A 64 -13.58 0.96 -6.43
CA PRO A 64 -14.21 1.64 -7.57
C PRO A 64 -15.67 2.04 -7.31
N ASN A 65 -16.38 1.26 -6.49
CA ASN A 65 -17.79 1.47 -6.18
C ASN A 65 -18.03 2.48 -5.04
N ARG A 66 -16.97 3.01 -4.43
CA ARG A 66 -17.13 3.93 -3.31
C ARG A 66 -17.65 5.29 -3.78
N ILE A 67 -18.81 5.70 -3.26
CA ILE A 67 -19.36 7.03 -3.51
C ILE A 67 -18.37 8.10 -3.04
N LYS A 68 -18.12 9.07 -3.92
CA LYS A 68 -17.22 10.19 -3.68
C LYS A 68 -17.90 11.22 -2.77
N ARG A 69 -17.19 11.61 -1.70
CA ARG A 69 -17.63 12.63 -0.73
C ARG A 69 -17.99 13.95 -1.42
N PRO A 70 -18.94 14.72 -0.86
CA PRO A 70 -19.31 16.01 -1.43
C PRO A 70 -18.14 17.01 -1.33
N LYS A 71 -18.03 17.88 -2.32
CA LYS A 71 -17.09 19.00 -2.36
C LYS A 71 -17.59 20.13 -1.49
N THR A 72 -16.70 20.76 -0.73
CA THR A 72 -17.02 21.96 0.06
C THR A 72 -17.14 23.19 -0.83
N SER A 73 -17.79 24.25 -0.32
CA SER A 73 -17.93 25.54 -1.02
C SER A 73 -16.57 26.13 -1.43
N PHE A 74 -15.55 25.99 -0.58
CA PHE A 74 -14.18 26.39 -0.90
C PHE A 74 -13.59 25.64 -2.11
N PHE A 75 -13.87 24.34 -2.25
CA PHE A 75 -13.37 23.57 -3.39
C PHE A 75 -14.06 23.96 -4.69
N PHE A 76 -15.35 24.29 -4.66
CA PHE A 76 -16.04 24.88 -5.82
C PHE A 76 -15.43 26.23 -6.22
N PHE A 77 -15.10 27.07 -5.25
CA PHE A 77 -14.37 28.31 -5.50
C PHE A 77 -12.99 28.06 -6.12
N CYS A 78 -12.23 27.09 -5.59
CA CYS A 78 -10.93 26.71 -6.14
C CYS A 78 -11.05 26.22 -7.58
N ASP A 79 -12.01 25.36 -7.90
CA ASP A 79 -12.19 24.85 -9.26
C ASP A 79 -12.45 25.98 -10.26
N ALA A 80 -13.26 26.98 -9.89
CA ALA A 80 -13.57 28.12 -10.74
C ALA A 80 -12.39 29.11 -10.92
N ASN A 81 -11.55 29.28 -9.90
CA ASN A 81 -10.52 30.35 -9.89
C ASN A 81 -9.10 29.83 -10.09
N ARG A 82 -8.83 28.53 -9.89
CA ARG A 82 -7.48 27.96 -9.96
C ARG A 82 -6.85 28.17 -11.32
N GLN A 83 -7.58 27.99 -12.42
CA GLN A 83 -7.04 28.21 -13.76
C GLN A 83 -6.56 29.64 -13.96
N LYS A 84 -7.34 30.63 -13.50
CA LYS A 84 -6.96 32.04 -13.55
C LYS A 84 -5.70 32.31 -12.74
N VAL A 85 -5.64 31.83 -11.49
CA VAL A 85 -4.47 32.05 -10.61
C VAL A 85 -3.20 31.36 -11.16
N VAL A 86 -3.34 30.17 -11.77
CA VAL A 86 -2.22 29.47 -12.43
C VAL A 86 -1.72 30.27 -13.63
N SER A 87 -2.61 30.79 -14.47
CA SER A 87 -2.23 31.57 -15.65
C SER A 87 -1.57 32.91 -15.28
N GLU A 88 -2.00 33.53 -14.19
CA GLU A 88 -1.38 34.77 -13.67
C GLU A 88 -0.04 34.52 -12.97
N ASN A 89 0.23 33.28 -12.52
CA ASN A 89 1.43 32.93 -11.75
C ASN A 89 2.01 31.58 -12.24
N PRO A 90 2.46 31.49 -13.51
CA PRO A 90 2.91 30.23 -14.09
C PRO A 90 4.17 29.66 -13.42
N GLU A 91 4.98 30.49 -12.76
CA GLU A 91 6.18 30.07 -12.04
C GLU A 91 5.93 29.46 -10.66
N LYS A 92 4.72 29.66 -10.09
CA LYS A 92 4.41 29.23 -8.73
C LYS A 92 4.05 27.75 -8.67
N ASN A 93 4.46 27.11 -7.58
CA ASN A 93 4.09 25.72 -7.34
C ASN A 93 2.62 25.59 -6.89
N VAL A 94 2.07 24.37 -6.98
CA VAL A 94 0.66 24.10 -6.62
C VAL A 94 0.35 24.45 -5.17
N GLY A 95 1.32 24.32 -4.25
CA GLY A 95 1.16 24.68 -2.85
C GLY A 95 1.04 26.19 -2.62
N GLU A 96 1.82 26.99 -3.35
CA GLU A 96 1.75 28.44 -3.33
C GLU A 96 0.44 28.96 -3.94
N ILE A 97 0.00 28.35 -5.04
CA ILE A 97 -1.30 28.64 -5.66
C ILE A 97 -2.44 28.34 -4.67
N ALA A 98 -2.36 27.23 -3.94
CA ALA A 98 -3.35 26.91 -2.90
C ALA A 98 -3.36 27.94 -1.76
N LYS A 99 -2.19 28.49 -1.37
CA LYS A 99 -2.12 29.58 -0.38
C LYS A 99 -2.80 30.85 -0.88
N ILE A 100 -2.60 31.22 -2.15
CA ILE A 100 -3.24 32.39 -2.77
C ILE A 100 -4.75 32.22 -2.79
N LEU A 101 -5.25 31.08 -3.28
CA LEU A 101 -6.69 30.78 -3.29
C LEU A 101 -7.31 30.79 -1.89
N GLY A 102 -6.59 30.26 -0.89
CA GLY A 102 -7.03 30.28 0.50
C GLY A 102 -7.08 31.69 1.12
N LYS A 103 -6.24 32.62 0.65
CA LYS A 103 -6.32 34.04 1.03
C LYS A 103 -7.51 34.71 0.36
N MET A 104 -7.67 34.55 -0.95
CA MET A 104 -8.80 35.11 -1.71
C MET A 104 -10.15 34.65 -1.13
N TRP A 105 -10.29 33.37 -0.78
CA TRP A 105 -11.51 32.86 -0.17
C TRP A 105 -11.86 33.53 1.17
N ARG A 106 -10.85 33.84 1.99
CA ARG A 106 -11.09 34.52 3.28
C ARG A 106 -11.52 35.96 3.07
N GLU A 107 -10.99 36.63 2.05
CA GLU A 107 -11.29 38.02 1.71
C GLU A 107 -12.65 38.21 0.99
N LEU A 108 -13.21 37.16 0.39
CA LEU A 108 -14.53 37.22 -0.25
C LEU A 108 -15.65 37.57 0.74
N SER A 109 -16.55 38.42 0.29
CA SER A 109 -17.75 38.81 1.03
C SER A 109 -18.73 37.63 1.17
N PRO A 110 -19.64 37.65 2.15
CA PRO A 110 -20.69 36.63 2.27
C PRO A 110 -21.57 36.52 1.02
N LYS A 111 -21.78 37.64 0.29
CA LYS A 111 -22.56 37.67 -0.95
C LYS A 111 -21.87 36.88 -2.06
N ASP A 112 -20.56 37.05 -2.20
CA ASP A 112 -19.78 36.36 -3.22
C ASP A 112 -19.54 34.88 -2.89
N LYS A 113 -19.59 34.53 -1.59
CA LYS A 113 -19.55 33.14 -1.12
C LYS A 113 -20.86 32.39 -1.37
N LYS A 114 -21.99 33.09 -1.37
CA LYS A 114 -23.34 32.52 -1.52
C LYS A 114 -23.49 31.54 -2.70
N PRO A 115 -23.07 31.85 -3.95
CA PRO A 115 -23.18 30.90 -5.06
C PRO A 115 -22.41 29.59 -4.81
N PHE A 116 -21.23 29.66 -4.18
CA PHE A 116 -20.44 28.47 -3.87
C PHE A 116 -21.02 27.65 -2.71
N ILE A 117 -21.70 28.30 -1.77
CA ILE A 117 -22.46 27.62 -0.71
C ILE A 117 -23.64 26.86 -1.32
N GLN A 118 -24.40 27.48 -2.22
CA GLN A 118 -25.50 26.81 -2.92
C GLN A 118 -25.04 25.62 -3.77
N LEU A 119 -23.87 25.72 -4.40
CA LEU A 119 -23.27 24.58 -5.11
C LEU A 119 -22.87 23.44 -4.16
N ASN A 120 -22.37 23.77 -2.97
CA ASN A 120 -22.06 22.79 -1.95
C ASN A 120 -23.32 22.08 -1.42
N GLU A 121 -24.40 22.82 -1.16
CA GLU A 121 -25.69 22.26 -0.74
C GLU A 121 -26.23 21.27 -1.78
N LYS A 122 -26.21 21.64 -3.07
CA LYS A 122 -26.58 20.74 -4.17
C LYS A 122 -25.71 19.48 -4.26
N ASP A 123 -24.41 19.61 -3.97
CA ASP A 123 -23.51 18.45 -4.02
C ASP A 123 -23.66 17.54 -2.79
N ILE A 124 -24.10 18.09 -1.66
CA ILE A 124 -24.53 17.31 -0.49
C ILE A 124 -25.78 16.49 -0.83
N GLU A 125 -26.80 17.13 -1.43
CA GLU A 125 -28.02 16.45 -1.88
C GLU A 125 -27.71 15.30 -2.85
N ARG A 126 -26.90 15.57 -3.90
CA ARG A 126 -26.40 14.52 -4.82
C ARG A 126 -25.74 13.36 -4.06
N TYR A 127 -24.93 13.65 -3.05
CA TYR A 127 -24.23 12.63 -2.29
C TYR A 127 -25.19 11.78 -1.45
N GLU A 128 -26.19 12.41 -0.84
CA GLU A 128 -27.23 11.74 -0.05
C GLU A 128 -28.10 10.82 -0.92
N ASP A 129 -28.51 11.29 -2.11
CA ASP A 129 -29.25 10.48 -3.09
C ASP A 129 -28.44 9.28 -3.56
N GLN A 130 -27.17 9.49 -3.90
CA GLN A 130 -26.26 8.42 -4.32
C GLN A 130 -26.04 7.41 -3.20
N LYS A 131 -25.87 7.88 -1.95
CA LYS A 131 -25.70 7.03 -0.77
C LYS A 131 -26.92 6.17 -0.52
N THR A 132 -28.10 6.77 -0.53
CA THR A 132 -29.37 6.04 -0.36
C THR A 132 -29.54 4.98 -1.45
N SER A 133 -29.29 5.35 -2.71
CA SER A 133 -29.38 4.42 -3.85
C SER A 133 -28.31 3.33 -3.87
N TYR A 134 -27.17 3.54 -3.21
CA TYR A 134 -26.11 2.55 -3.06
C TYR A 134 -26.44 1.55 -1.94
N ASP A 135 -26.89 2.06 -0.80
CA ASP A 135 -27.32 1.22 0.33
C ASP A 135 -28.50 0.32 -0.08
N SER A 136 -29.46 0.82 -0.89
CA SER A 136 -30.55 0.00 -1.45
C SER A 136 -30.09 -1.05 -2.45
N ARG A 137 -29.08 -0.76 -3.28
CA ARG A 137 -28.52 -1.74 -4.25
C ARG A 137 -27.73 -2.85 -3.57
N GLU A 138 -26.94 -2.51 -2.54
CA GLU A 138 -26.25 -3.50 -1.70
C GLU A 138 -27.23 -4.43 -0.98
N PHE A 139 -28.43 -3.93 -0.62
CA PHE A 139 -29.47 -4.75 0.00
C PHE A 139 -30.09 -5.75 -0.99
N HIS A 140 -30.40 -5.32 -2.22
CA HIS A 140 -31.01 -6.19 -3.24
C HIS A 140 -30.05 -7.28 -3.76
N VAL A 141 -28.76 -6.97 -3.88
CA VAL A 141 -27.75 -7.96 -4.31
C VAL A 141 -27.56 -9.07 -3.25
N LYS A 142 -27.92 -8.85 -1.99
CA LYS A 142 -27.89 -9.91 -0.97
C LYS A 142 -29.11 -10.82 -1.02
N GLU A 143 -30.28 -10.29 -1.34
CA GLU A 143 -31.52 -11.08 -1.42
C GLU A 143 -31.63 -11.93 -2.71
N GLU A 144 -30.97 -11.55 -3.81
CA GLU A 144 -30.98 -12.37 -5.04
C GLU A 144 -30.05 -13.60 -4.99
N PHE A 145 -29.21 -13.72 -3.96
CA PHE A 145 -28.23 -14.80 -3.83
C PHE A 145 -28.49 -15.76 -2.66
N GLU A 146 -29.69 -15.70 -2.06
CA GLU A 146 -30.15 -16.60 -0.99
C GLU A 146 -31.38 -17.40 -1.47
#